data_AF-R5G1E0-F1
#
_entry.id   AF-R5G1E0-F1
#
_cell.length_a   1.000
_cell.length_b   1.000
_cell.length_c   1.000
_cell.angle_alpha   90.00
_cell.angle_beta   90.00
_cell.angle_gamma   90.00
#
_symmetry.space_group_name_H-M   'P 1'
#
loop_
_entity.id
_entity.type
_entity.pdbx_description
1 polymer ?
#
loop_
_entity_poly.entity_id
_entity_poly.type
_entity_poly.pdbx_seq_one_letter_code
_entity_poly.pdbx_strand_id
1 'polypeptide(L)'
;MRMNYKPLSVVVGILLLLVVGCRGEYEIIHSLSHETNVGEENLGQLKGFYLLNEGNMGSNKSTLDYFDFSTGTYHRNIYAETNPTMVKELGDVGNDIGIYGSKLYAVINVSNFIEVMDAYTAKHLGVVKIPNVRYIKFHDGKAYASAYVAPVEFNQNARVGMVCEIDTATLEVTRQCNVGYQPEELVITNGKIYVANSGGYMFPNYDNTISVIDLETFEVVNTIEVAINLHRLRLTPYNELICTSRGDYYYVPSRTFFVDLDTEEVTDTLDLAVTNLDISGDLAYIYSVEWSYLTNTNTITYGIFDVKTHEVVSRNFIKDGTDEDITIPYGVKVNPVNGDIYVTDAIDYVTPGTLRCYSKFGRLKWKVDTGDIPGHFAFLYEQRKKDKTTNE
;
A
#
# COMPACT_ATOMS: atom_id res chain seq x y z
N MET A 1 82.34 31.32 -27.86
CA MET A 1 82.34 30.21 -26.88
C MET A 1 81.29 29.21 -27.36
N ARG A 2 81.72 28.11 -27.99
CA ARG A 2 80.84 27.03 -28.44
C ARG A 2 80.39 26.22 -27.22
N MET A 3 79.10 25.92 -27.09
CA MET A 3 78.64 24.83 -26.23
C MET A 3 77.60 23.98 -26.94
N ASN A 4 77.83 22.67 -26.82
CA ASN A 4 77.26 21.55 -27.54
C ASN A 4 75.95 21.04 -26.92
N TYR A 5 75.11 20.50 -27.80
CA TYR A 5 74.24 19.31 -27.71
C TYR A 5 74.02 18.60 -26.35
N LYS A 6 72.76 18.37 -25.96
CA LYS A 6 72.00 17.10 -26.20
C LYS A 6 70.56 17.18 -25.64
N PRO A 7 69.58 16.48 -26.24
CA PRO A 7 68.19 16.42 -25.76
C PRO A 7 68.03 15.32 -24.69
N LEU A 8 67.26 15.60 -23.64
CA LEU A 8 66.90 14.63 -22.61
C LEU A 8 65.52 14.04 -22.96
N SER A 9 65.51 12.79 -23.41
CA SER A 9 64.32 11.95 -23.52
C SER A 9 63.95 11.42 -22.13
N VAL A 10 62.73 11.66 -21.64
CA VAL A 10 62.12 10.84 -20.58
C VAL A 10 60.62 10.64 -20.83
N VAL A 11 60.33 9.46 -21.36
CA VAL A 11 59.28 8.50 -20.98
C VAL A 11 57.84 9.03 -20.79
N VAL A 12 57.02 8.66 -21.77
CA VAL A 12 55.55 8.56 -21.69
C VAL A 12 55.18 7.51 -20.63
N GLY A 13 54.61 7.95 -19.51
CA GLY A 13 53.95 7.09 -18.54
C GLY A 13 52.45 7.05 -18.79
N ILE A 14 51.98 6.02 -19.49
CA ILE A 14 50.55 5.68 -19.56
C ILE A 14 50.14 5.19 -18.17
N LEU A 15 49.46 6.04 -17.42
CA LEU A 15 48.82 5.66 -16.16
C LEU A 15 47.54 4.88 -16.50
N LEU A 16 47.62 3.55 -16.44
CA LEU A 16 46.44 2.69 -16.39
C LEU A 16 45.69 3.00 -15.08
N LEU A 17 44.68 3.87 -15.17
CA LEU A 17 43.63 3.98 -14.18
C LEU A 17 42.81 2.68 -14.24
N LEU A 18 43.17 1.74 -13.36
CA LEU A 18 42.27 0.66 -12.96
C LEU A 18 41.04 1.32 -12.33
N VAL A 19 39.97 1.39 -13.10
CA VAL A 19 38.64 1.70 -12.59
C VAL A 19 38.25 0.51 -11.70
N VAL A 20 38.57 0.62 -10.41
CA VAL A 20 37.88 -0.15 -9.38
C VAL A 20 36.48 0.42 -9.33
N GLY A 21 35.60 -0.12 -10.17
CA GLY A 21 34.17 0.06 -10.00
C GLY A 21 33.82 -0.51 -8.64
N CYS A 22 33.64 0.36 -7.64
CA CYS A 22 32.87 0.02 -6.47
C CYS A 22 31.48 -0.35 -6.99
N ARG A 23 31.22 -1.64 -7.20
CA ARG A 23 29.87 -2.15 -7.08
C ARG A 23 29.47 -1.76 -5.67
N GLY A 24 28.55 -0.81 -5.52
CA GLY A 24 27.92 -0.55 -4.23
C GLY A 24 27.46 -1.90 -3.71
N GLU A 25 28.02 -2.32 -2.58
CA GLU A 25 27.54 -3.51 -1.90
C GLU A 25 26.06 -3.28 -1.64
N TYR A 26 25.20 -4.15 -2.20
CA TYR A 26 23.79 -4.12 -1.86
C TYR A 26 23.72 -4.40 -0.36
N GLU A 27 23.25 -3.41 0.40
CA GLU A 27 23.00 -3.56 1.82
C GLU A 27 21.99 -4.69 2.00
N ILE A 28 22.42 -5.79 2.63
CA ILE A 28 21.55 -6.93 2.91
C ILE A 28 20.71 -6.56 4.14
N ILE A 29 19.39 -6.45 3.95
CA ILE A 29 18.47 -6.23 5.06
C ILE A 29 18.27 -7.58 5.77
N HIS A 30 18.83 -7.74 6.96
CA HIS A 30 18.70 -8.98 7.72
C HIS A 30 17.31 -9.15 8.35
N SER A 31 16.84 -10.38 8.45
CA SER A 31 15.66 -10.70 9.25
C SER A 31 15.98 -10.58 10.74
N LEU A 32 15.02 -10.02 11.48
CA LEU A 32 15.14 -9.72 12.91
C LEU A 32 13.81 -10.01 13.60
N SER A 33 13.85 -10.60 14.79
CA SER A 33 12.65 -10.87 15.60
C SER A 33 12.65 -10.04 16.88
N HIS A 34 11.49 -9.52 17.26
CA HIS A 34 11.29 -8.70 18.46
C HIS A 34 10.05 -9.18 19.24
N GLU A 35 10.21 -9.43 20.54
CA GLU A 35 9.09 -9.75 21.43
C GLU A 35 8.38 -8.46 21.87
N THR A 36 7.08 -8.36 21.65
CA THR A 36 6.31 -7.14 21.97
C THR A 36 5.87 -7.05 23.44
N ASN A 37 6.29 -8.01 24.29
CA ASN A 37 5.83 -8.22 25.67
C ASN A 37 4.31 -8.40 25.82
N VAL A 38 3.57 -8.48 24.72
CA VAL A 38 2.17 -8.92 24.70
C VAL A 38 2.18 -10.44 24.65
N GLY A 39 1.56 -11.08 25.64
CA GLY A 39 1.38 -12.54 25.64
C GLY A 39 0.35 -13.00 24.60
N GLU A 40 0.02 -14.28 24.61
CA GLU A 40 -1.07 -14.82 23.78
C GLU A 40 -2.38 -14.03 23.98
N GLU A 41 -2.89 -13.46 22.89
CA GLU A 41 -4.23 -12.86 22.86
C GLU A 41 -5.21 -13.84 22.24
N ASN A 42 -6.36 -14.06 22.88
CA ASN A 42 -7.41 -14.88 22.31
C ASN A 42 -8.16 -14.10 21.21
N LEU A 43 -7.62 -14.14 19.99
CA LEU A 43 -8.15 -13.46 18.81
C LEU A 43 -8.92 -14.41 17.88
N GLY A 44 -9.40 -15.54 18.42
CA GLY A 44 -10.16 -16.53 17.67
C GLY A 44 -9.36 -17.11 16.50
N GLN A 45 -9.84 -16.92 15.28
CA GLN A 45 -9.19 -17.43 14.07
C GLN A 45 -8.04 -16.55 13.58
N LEU A 46 -7.83 -15.36 14.16
CA LEU A 46 -6.80 -14.44 13.68
C LEU A 46 -5.42 -14.90 14.16
N LYS A 47 -4.52 -15.25 13.21
CA LYS A 47 -3.17 -15.77 13.49
C LYS A 47 -2.10 -14.70 13.57
N GLY A 48 -2.24 -13.65 12.78
CA GLY A 48 -1.25 -12.61 12.67
C GLY A 48 -1.63 -11.58 11.63
N PHE A 49 -0.67 -10.74 11.26
CA PHE A 49 -0.75 -9.94 10.05
C PHE A 49 0.61 -9.84 9.38
N TYR A 50 0.56 -9.69 8.06
CA TYR A 50 1.68 -9.21 7.28
C TYR A 50 1.67 -7.68 7.23
N LEU A 51 2.85 -7.08 7.31
CA LEU A 51 3.07 -5.65 7.03
C LEU A 51 4.03 -5.54 5.85
N LEU A 52 3.54 -5.00 4.74
CA LEU A 52 4.34 -4.69 3.56
C LEU A 52 4.94 -3.29 3.70
N ASN A 53 6.26 -3.24 3.57
CA ASN A 53 7.04 -2.03 3.56
C ASN A 53 7.34 -1.63 2.12
N GLU A 54 7.01 -0.40 1.74
CA GLU A 54 7.18 0.06 0.36
C GLU A 54 8.64 0.02 -0.07
N GLY A 55 9.54 0.49 0.80
CA GLY A 55 10.89 0.84 0.40
C GLY A 55 10.93 2.11 -0.46
N ASN A 56 12.07 2.80 -0.47
CA ASN A 56 12.26 3.95 -1.33
C ASN A 56 12.17 3.57 -2.80
N MET A 57 11.42 4.33 -3.60
CA MET A 57 11.38 4.16 -5.05
C MET A 57 12.79 4.20 -5.66
N GLY A 58 13.10 3.21 -6.49
CA GLY A 58 14.38 3.04 -7.17
C GLY A 58 15.47 2.38 -6.33
N SER A 59 15.18 1.98 -5.08
CA SER A 59 16.15 1.38 -4.17
C SER A 59 16.06 -0.15 -4.11
N ASN A 60 14.94 -0.74 -4.54
CA ASN A 60 14.67 -2.17 -4.46
C ASN A 60 14.76 -2.69 -3.01
N LYS A 61 14.21 -1.91 -2.07
CA LYS A 61 14.19 -2.18 -0.62
C LYS A 61 12.81 -2.54 -0.06
N SER A 62 11.86 -2.97 -0.90
CA SER A 62 10.60 -3.47 -0.35
C SER A 62 10.86 -4.71 0.48
N THR A 63 10.19 -4.81 1.63
CA THR A 63 10.31 -5.94 2.55
C THR A 63 8.95 -6.34 3.08
N LEU A 64 8.85 -7.60 3.53
CA LEU A 64 7.65 -8.14 4.15
C LEU A 64 7.95 -8.48 5.59
N ASP A 65 7.17 -7.91 6.51
CA ASP A 65 7.22 -8.23 7.94
C ASP A 65 5.98 -9.06 8.32
N TYR A 66 6.05 -9.74 9.47
CA TYR A 66 4.95 -10.54 10.02
C TYR A 66 4.86 -10.43 11.54
N PHE A 67 3.67 -10.19 12.06
CA PHE A 67 3.37 -10.27 13.48
C PHE A 67 2.58 -11.54 13.79
N ASP A 68 3.08 -12.36 14.71
CA ASP A 68 2.40 -13.57 15.18
C ASP A 68 1.62 -13.28 16.47
N PHE A 69 0.29 -13.37 16.40
CA PHE A 69 -0.57 -13.14 17.56
C PHE A 69 -0.49 -14.26 18.61
N SER A 70 -0.06 -15.46 18.23
CA SER A 70 0.08 -16.59 19.14
C SER A 70 1.34 -16.51 19.99
N THR A 71 2.36 -15.78 19.56
CA THR A 71 3.60 -15.62 20.35
C THR A 71 3.85 -14.18 20.78
N GLY A 72 3.12 -13.21 20.21
CA GLY A 72 3.39 -11.79 20.41
C GLY A 72 4.72 -11.35 19.80
N THR A 73 5.22 -12.08 18.80
CA THR A 73 6.52 -11.83 18.17
C THR A 73 6.35 -11.13 16.84
N TYR A 74 7.13 -10.06 16.63
CA TYR A 74 7.25 -9.35 15.37
C TYR A 74 8.50 -9.80 14.62
N HIS A 75 8.34 -10.22 13.37
CA HIS A 75 9.41 -10.69 12.50
C HIS A 75 9.59 -9.72 11.33
N ARG A 76 10.77 -9.12 11.22
CA ARG A 76 11.15 -8.22 10.13
C ARG A 76 11.77 -8.97 8.96
N ASN A 77 11.48 -8.49 7.75
CA ASN A 77 12.00 -8.96 6.47
C ASN A 77 11.99 -10.50 6.31
N ILE A 78 10.82 -11.11 6.54
CA ILE A 78 10.65 -12.56 6.47
C ILE A 78 10.79 -13.11 5.04
N TYR A 79 10.58 -12.29 4.01
CA TYR A 79 10.59 -12.76 2.62
C TYR A 79 11.97 -13.27 2.19
N ALA A 80 13.03 -12.50 2.49
CA ALA A 80 14.40 -12.85 2.13
C ALA A 80 14.85 -14.16 2.78
N GLU A 81 14.54 -14.33 4.07
CA GLU A 81 14.85 -15.54 4.83
C GLU A 81 14.08 -16.75 4.31
N THR A 82 12.81 -16.56 3.98
CA THR A 82 11.91 -17.63 3.52
C THR A 82 12.23 -18.09 2.11
N ASN A 83 12.69 -17.17 1.25
CA ASN A 83 12.90 -17.37 -0.18
C ASN A 83 14.35 -17.08 -0.62
N PRO A 84 15.36 -17.74 -0.04
CA PRO A 84 16.78 -17.40 -0.25
C PRO A 84 17.28 -17.63 -1.68
N THR A 85 16.50 -18.33 -2.51
CA THR A 85 16.82 -18.59 -3.93
C THR A 85 16.25 -17.54 -4.87
N MET A 86 15.39 -16.62 -4.39
CA MET A 86 14.80 -15.57 -5.21
C MET A 86 15.79 -14.43 -5.39
N VAL A 87 16.13 -14.15 -6.65
CA VAL A 87 17.06 -13.07 -7.00
C VAL A 87 16.33 -11.73 -6.86
N LYS A 88 16.98 -10.75 -6.21
CA LYS A 88 16.54 -9.34 -6.07
C LYS A 88 15.55 -9.00 -4.95
N GLU A 89 15.50 -9.77 -3.86
CA GLU A 89 14.60 -9.48 -2.72
C GLU A 89 13.13 -9.41 -3.18
N LEU A 90 12.25 -8.79 -2.39
CA LEU A 90 10.82 -8.66 -2.72
C LEU A 90 10.56 -7.66 -3.86
N GLY A 91 11.44 -6.66 -4.04
CA GLY A 91 11.42 -5.72 -5.14
C GLY A 91 11.38 -4.25 -4.70
N ASP A 92 10.77 -3.41 -5.52
CA ASP A 92 10.76 -1.95 -5.43
C ASP A 92 9.33 -1.40 -5.38
N VAL A 93 9.01 -0.69 -4.29
CA VAL A 93 7.70 -0.08 -3.98
C VAL A 93 6.59 -1.11 -3.77
N GLY A 94 6.56 -1.74 -2.59
CA GLY A 94 5.44 -2.59 -2.16
C GLY A 94 4.16 -1.80 -1.85
N ASN A 95 3.18 -1.80 -2.74
CA ASN A 95 2.09 -0.82 -2.77
C ASN A 95 0.74 -1.30 -2.19
N ASP A 96 0.47 -2.60 -2.21
CA ASP A 96 -0.76 -3.18 -1.65
C ASP A 96 -0.53 -4.65 -1.32
N ILE A 97 -1.30 -5.19 -0.39
CA ILE A 97 -1.18 -6.59 0.04
C ILE A 97 -2.54 -7.18 0.40
N GLY A 98 -2.77 -8.42 -0.01
CA GLY A 98 -4.03 -9.10 0.25
C GLY A 98 -3.90 -10.61 0.29
N ILE A 99 -4.78 -11.25 1.04
CA ILE A 99 -4.86 -12.72 1.14
C ILE A 99 -6.15 -13.18 0.46
N TYR A 100 -6.03 -14.19 -0.39
CA TYR A 100 -7.16 -14.88 -0.98
C TYR A 100 -6.94 -16.39 -0.99
N GLY A 101 -7.89 -17.12 -0.39
CA GLY A 101 -7.76 -18.56 -0.16
C GLY A 101 -6.53 -18.87 0.69
N SER A 102 -5.56 -19.59 0.12
CA SER A 102 -4.29 -19.94 0.78
C SER A 102 -3.10 -19.14 0.25
N LYS A 103 -3.34 -18.06 -0.51
CA LYS A 103 -2.30 -17.28 -1.17
C LYS A 103 -2.26 -15.86 -0.63
N LEU A 104 -1.04 -15.35 -0.45
CA LEU A 104 -0.72 -13.97 -0.15
C LEU A 104 -0.24 -13.30 -1.44
N TYR A 105 -0.78 -12.12 -1.74
CA TYR A 105 -0.46 -11.34 -2.93
C TYR A 105 0.13 -10.01 -2.47
N ALA A 106 1.39 -9.77 -2.80
CA ALA A 106 2.05 -8.49 -2.56
C ALA A 106 2.23 -7.76 -3.90
N VAL A 107 1.62 -6.58 -4.04
CA VAL A 107 1.70 -5.75 -5.24
C VAL A 107 2.98 -4.93 -5.17
N ILE A 108 3.91 -5.15 -6.10
CA ILE A 108 5.21 -4.48 -6.14
C ILE A 108 5.24 -3.56 -7.37
N ASN A 109 4.89 -2.30 -7.15
CA ASN A 109 4.50 -1.35 -8.17
C ASN A 109 5.60 -1.11 -9.21
N VAL A 110 6.75 -0.58 -8.78
CA VAL A 110 7.84 -0.20 -9.71
C VAL A 110 8.59 -1.42 -10.22
N SER A 111 8.42 -2.58 -9.58
CA SER A 111 8.87 -3.86 -10.12
C SER A 111 7.92 -4.48 -11.15
N ASN A 112 6.77 -3.86 -11.40
CA ASN A 112 5.81 -4.25 -12.45
C ASN A 112 5.22 -5.65 -12.26
N PHE A 113 5.00 -6.06 -11.00
CA PHE A 113 4.45 -7.37 -10.73
C PHE A 113 3.68 -7.48 -9.42
N ILE A 114 2.92 -8.57 -9.29
CA ILE A 114 2.34 -9.06 -8.05
C ILE A 114 3.07 -10.35 -7.67
N GLU A 115 3.74 -10.35 -6.52
CA GLU A 115 4.37 -11.53 -5.93
C GLU A 115 3.30 -12.37 -5.25
N VAL A 116 3.24 -13.66 -5.59
CA VAL A 116 2.26 -14.60 -5.05
C VAL A 116 2.98 -15.61 -4.19
N MET A 117 2.61 -15.65 -2.92
CA MET A 117 3.20 -16.52 -1.91
C MET A 117 2.14 -17.43 -1.28
N ASP A 118 2.58 -18.49 -0.63
CA ASP A 118 1.75 -19.24 0.30
C ASP A 118 1.48 -18.39 1.55
N ALA A 119 0.20 -18.24 1.92
CA ALA A 119 -0.21 -17.29 2.96
C ALA A 119 0.20 -17.69 4.39
N TYR A 120 0.66 -18.92 4.62
CA TYR A 120 1.04 -19.40 5.95
C TYR A 120 2.55 -19.52 6.12
N THR A 121 3.26 -19.66 5.01
CA THR A 121 4.72 -19.86 5.00
C THR A 121 5.46 -18.71 4.35
N ALA A 122 4.78 -17.77 3.69
CA ALA A 122 5.34 -16.70 2.86
C ALA A 122 6.28 -17.19 1.73
N LYS A 123 6.21 -18.48 1.38
CA LYS A 123 7.02 -19.06 0.31
C LYS A 123 6.50 -18.64 -1.05
N HIS A 124 7.41 -18.23 -1.92
CA HIS A 124 7.16 -17.91 -3.32
C HIS A 124 6.41 -19.05 -4.03
N LEU A 125 5.33 -18.71 -4.72
CA LEU A 125 4.55 -19.61 -5.57
C LEU A 125 4.57 -19.18 -7.04
N GLY A 126 4.71 -17.88 -7.32
CA GLY A 126 4.73 -17.35 -8.68
C GLY A 126 4.57 -15.84 -8.71
N VAL A 127 4.53 -15.29 -9.92
CA VAL A 127 4.44 -13.84 -10.16
C VAL A 127 3.42 -13.55 -11.26
N VAL A 128 2.59 -12.52 -11.07
CA VAL A 128 1.74 -11.95 -12.12
C VAL A 128 2.37 -10.65 -12.62
N LYS A 129 2.73 -10.57 -13.90
CA LYS A 129 3.40 -9.38 -14.47
C LYS A 129 2.38 -8.37 -14.96
N ILE A 130 2.31 -7.21 -14.31
CA ILE A 130 1.42 -6.10 -14.67
C ILE A 130 2.20 -4.79 -14.51
N PRO A 131 2.41 -4.01 -15.58
CA PRO A 131 3.15 -2.76 -15.51
C PRO A 131 2.53 -1.74 -14.55
N ASN A 132 3.33 -1.23 -13.61
CA ASN A 132 2.92 -0.24 -12.59
C ASN A 132 1.56 -0.58 -11.94
N VAL A 133 1.42 -1.82 -11.50
CA VAL A 133 0.27 -2.32 -10.75
C VAL A 133 0.16 -1.62 -9.39
N ARG A 134 -1.07 -1.35 -8.93
CA ARG A 134 -1.35 -0.50 -7.76
C ARG A 134 -2.06 -1.25 -6.64
N TYR A 135 -3.32 -1.59 -6.83
CA TYR A 135 -4.14 -2.26 -5.80
C TYR A 135 -4.68 -3.56 -6.32
N ILE A 136 -5.00 -4.47 -5.40
CA ILE A 136 -5.58 -5.78 -5.71
C ILE A 136 -6.79 -6.06 -4.82
N LYS A 137 -7.89 -6.52 -5.41
CA LYS A 137 -9.04 -7.10 -4.70
C LYS A 137 -9.41 -8.44 -5.31
N PHE A 138 -10.21 -9.22 -4.60
CA PHE A 138 -10.53 -10.59 -4.98
C PHE A 138 -12.03 -10.82 -4.97
N HIS A 139 -12.50 -11.62 -5.92
CA HIS A 139 -13.90 -12.03 -6.01
C HIS A 139 -14.00 -13.32 -6.83
N ASP A 140 -14.76 -14.31 -6.35
CA ASP A 140 -15.13 -15.54 -7.05
C ASP A 140 -14.01 -16.26 -7.82
N GLY A 141 -12.86 -16.44 -7.15
CA GLY A 141 -11.71 -17.17 -7.70
C GLY A 141 -10.85 -16.32 -8.63
N LYS A 142 -11.15 -15.04 -8.77
CA LYS A 142 -10.39 -14.06 -9.53
C LYS A 142 -9.78 -13.00 -8.62
N ALA A 143 -8.68 -12.41 -9.09
CA ALA A 143 -8.16 -11.18 -8.55
C ALA A 143 -8.29 -10.07 -9.59
N TYR A 144 -8.50 -8.84 -9.14
CA TYR A 144 -8.66 -7.66 -9.97
C TYR A 144 -7.66 -6.63 -9.50
N ALA A 145 -6.81 -6.17 -10.42
CA ALA A 145 -5.73 -5.27 -10.09
C ALA A 145 -5.74 -4.01 -10.95
N SER A 146 -5.73 -2.83 -10.31
CA SER A 146 -5.57 -1.55 -11.00
C SER A 146 -4.11 -1.34 -11.40
N ALA A 147 -3.89 -0.68 -12.53
CA ALA A 147 -2.55 -0.43 -13.06
C ALA A 147 -2.48 0.89 -13.81
N TYR A 148 -1.39 1.63 -13.60
CA TYR A 148 -1.13 2.88 -14.31
C TYR A 148 -0.75 2.65 -15.77
N VAL A 149 -0.10 1.52 -16.07
CA VAL A 149 0.34 1.08 -17.41
C VAL A 149 1.23 2.07 -18.17
N ALA A 150 1.69 3.11 -17.47
CA ALA A 150 2.60 4.15 -17.91
C ALA A 150 3.62 4.41 -16.79
N PRO A 151 4.82 4.94 -17.11
CA PRO A 151 5.82 5.31 -16.11
C PRO A 151 5.30 6.31 -15.07
N VAL A 152 5.94 6.31 -13.90
CA VAL A 152 5.65 7.22 -12.79
C VAL A 152 6.30 8.58 -13.05
N GLU A 153 5.69 9.39 -13.91
CA GLU A 153 6.20 10.71 -14.31
C GLU A 153 5.06 11.65 -14.69
N PHE A 154 5.27 12.96 -14.50
CA PHE A 154 4.29 13.97 -14.94
C PHE A 154 4.19 14.02 -16.46
N ASN A 155 3.05 13.58 -17.00
CA ASN A 155 2.84 13.49 -18.45
C ASN A 155 1.36 13.64 -18.83
N GLN A 156 1.00 14.81 -19.35
CA GLN A 156 -0.35 15.14 -19.84
C GLN A 156 -0.82 14.28 -21.03
N ASN A 157 0.08 13.57 -21.69
CA ASN A 157 -0.21 12.68 -22.81
C ASN A 157 -0.06 11.20 -22.41
N ALA A 158 -0.07 10.89 -21.12
CA ALA A 158 -0.10 9.51 -20.66
C ALA A 158 -1.28 8.77 -21.30
N ARG A 159 -1.14 7.45 -21.45
CA ARG A 159 -2.31 6.61 -21.75
C ARG A 159 -3.13 6.46 -20.47
N VAL A 160 -4.42 6.20 -20.64
CA VAL A 160 -5.29 5.82 -19.52
C VAL A 160 -4.84 4.50 -18.89
N GLY A 161 -5.19 4.35 -17.62
CA GLY A 161 -4.95 3.15 -16.82
C GLY A 161 -5.83 1.97 -17.23
N MET A 162 -5.65 0.86 -16.52
CA MET A 162 -6.52 -0.31 -16.69
C MET A 162 -6.78 -1.04 -15.38
N VAL A 163 -7.81 -1.89 -15.38
CA VAL A 163 -7.97 -3.00 -14.43
C VAL A 163 -7.71 -4.31 -15.16
N CYS A 164 -6.87 -5.16 -14.56
CA CYS A 164 -6.58 -6.51 -15.02
C CYS A 164 -7.38 -7.52 -14.19
N GLU A 165 -8.09 -8.44 -14.84
CA GLU A 165 -8.61 -9.65 -14.21
C GLU A 165 -7.55 -10.75 -14.27
N ILE A 166 -7.37 -11.47 -13.17
CA ILE A 166 -6.35 -12.50 -13.00
C ILE A 166 -7.04 -13.77 -12.50
N ASP A 167 -6.75 -14.91 -13.13
CA ASP A 167 -7.12 -16.21 -12.59
C ASP A 167 -6.23 -16.58 -11.40
N THR A 168 -6.81 -16.81 -10.21
CA THR A 168 -6.01 -17.05 -8.99
C THR A 168 -5.39 -18.44 -8.92
N ALA A 169 -5.80 -19.37 -9.79
CA ALA A 169 -5.23 -20.70 -9.88
C ALA A 169 -4.06 -20.76 -10.87
N THR A 170 -4.22 -20.16 -12.06
CA THR A 170 -3.16 -20.16 -13.10
C THR A 170 -2.20 -18.99 -12.98
N LEU A 171 -2.58 -17.93 -12.26
CA LEU A 171 -1.85 -16.66 -12.14
C LEU A 171 -1.69 -15.91 -13.47
N GLU A 172 -2.59 -16.18 -14.42
CA GLU A 172 -2.62 -15.51 -15.72
C GLU A 172 -3.62 -14.35 -15.74
N VAL A 173 -3.25 -13.28 -16.43
CA VAL A 173 -4.19 -12.17 -16.73
C VAL A 173 -5.15 -12.65 -17.81
N THR A 174 -6.44 -12.69 -17.50
CA THR A 174 -7.50 -13.22 -18.40
C THR A 174 -8.23 -12.12 -19.17
N ARG A 175 -8.43 -10.94 -18.57
CA ARG A 175 -9.11 -9.80 -19.20
C ARG A 175 -8.47 -8.49 -18.77
N GLN A 176 -8.63 -7.45 -19.58
CA GLN A 176 -8.17 -6.08 -19.29
C GLN A 176 -9.26 -5.09 -19.68
N CYS A 177 -9.49 -4.08 -18.84
CA CYS A 177 -10.48 -3.03 -19.07
C CYS A 177 -9.83 -1.66 -18.84
N ASN A 178 -9.86 -0.78 -19.83
CA ASN A 178 -9.34 0.59 -19.68
C ASN A 178 -10.26 1.41 -18.77
N VAL A 179 -9.68 2.25 -17.92
CA VAL A 179 -10.38 3.15 -17.00
C VAL A 179 -9.88 4.58 -17.18
N GLY A 180 -9.93 5.43 -16.15
CA GLY A 180 -9.35 6.78 -16.19
C GLY A 180 -7.83 6.78 -15.97
N TYR A 181 -7.27 7.97 -15.72
CA TYR A 181 -5.84 8.17 -15.54
C TYR A 181 -5.36 7.76 -14.15
N GLN A 182 -4.23 7.05 -14.11
CA GLN A 182 -3.58 6.59 -12.87
C GLN A 182 -4.57 6.04 -11.84
N PRO A 183 -5.25 4.92 -12.15
CA PRO A 183 -6.22 4.31 -11.26
C PRO A 183 -5.55 3.85 -9.96
N GLU A 184 -6.12 4.30 -8.85
CA GLU A 184 -5.70 3.96 -7.50
C GLU A 184 -6.55 2.78 -7.00
N GLU A 185 -7.20 2.92 -5.85
CA GLU A 185 -7.86 1.81 -5.20
C GLU A 185 -9.16 1.41 -5.91
N LEU A 186 -9.50 0.12 -5.82
CA LEU A 186 -10.71 -0.45 -6.38
C LEU A 186 -11.53 -1.21 -5.32
N VAL A 187 -12.85 -1.26 -5.51
CA VAL A 187 -13.80 -2.00 -4.67
C VAL A 187 -14.69 -2.85 -5.56
N ILE A 188 -14.98 -4.09 -5.14
CA ILE A 188 -15.86 -5.00 -5.85
C ILE A 188 -17.11 -5.21 -5.01
N THR A 189 -18.28 -4.90 -5.57
CA THR A 189 -19.58 -5.07 -4.92
C THR A 189 -20.70 -5.03 -5.94
N ASN A 190 -21.84 -5.66 -5.65
CA ASN A 190 -23.05 -5.64 -6.49
C ASN A 190 -22.80 -5.99 -7.97
N GLY A 191 -21.91 -6.97 -8.25
CA GLY A 191 -21.57 -7.38 -9.61
C GLY A 191 -20.76 -6.34 -10.41
N LYS A 192 -20.16 -5.35 -9.74
CA LYS A 192 -19.41 -4.26 -10.35
C LYS A 192 -18.05 -4.06 -9.67
N ILE A 193 -17.12 -3.43 -10.39
CA ILE A 193 -15.85 -2.93 -9.87
C ILE A 193 -15.85 -1.41 -9.98
N TYR A 194 -15.64 -0.74 -8.85
CA TYR A 194 -15.51 0.72 -8.75
C TYR A 194 -14.02 1.04 -8.61
N VAL A 195 -13.51 1.98 -9.41
CA VAL A 195 -12.08 2.28 -9.49
C VAL A 195 -11.87 3.78 -9.39
N ALA A 196 -11.15 4.25 -8.36
CA ALA A 196 -10.83 5.66 -8.23
C ALA A 196 -9.73 6.07 -9.21
N ASN A 197 -10.00 7.02 -10.09
CA ASN A 197 -9.02 7.56 -11.02
C ASN A 197 -8.42 8.84 -10.44
N SER A 198 -7.12 8.82 -10.18
CA SER A 198 -6.42 9.95 -9.58
C SER A 198 -6.03 10.99 -10.62
N GLY A 199 -5.47 10.54 -11.73
CA GLY A 199 -4.72 11.43 -12.62
C GLY A 199 -3.57 12.13 -11.89
N GLY A 200 -3.01 11.57 -10.81
CA GLY A 200 -2.05 12.25 -9.92
C GLY A 200 -0.78 12.76 -10.62
N TYR A 201 -0.45 12.19 -11.78
CA TYR A 201 0.66 12.64 -12.64
C TYR A 201 0.21 13.48 -13.84
N MET A 202 -1.05 13.94 -13.82
CA MET A 202 -1.66 14.82 -14.81
C MET A 202 -1.77 16.25 -14.29
N PHE A 203 -0.92 16.72 -13.36
CA PHE A 203 -0.94 18.13 -12.93
C PHE A 203 -0.79 19.10 -14.12
N PRO A 204 -1.64 20.14 -14.25
CA PRO A 204 -2.72 20.54 -13.33
C PRO A 204 -4.11 19.92 -13.61
N ASN A 205 -4.24 19.13 -14.67
CA ASN A 205 -5.49 18.50 -15.13
C ASN A 205 -5.65 17.07 -14.57
N TYR A 206 -5.79 16.96 -13.25
CA TYR A 206 -6.06 15.68 -12.58
C TYR A 206 -7.34 15.01 -13.12
N ASP A 207 -7.41 13.69 -12.99
CA ASP A 207 -8.67 12.96 -13.18
C ASP A 207 -9.56 13.21 -11.95
N ASN A 208 -10.87 13.09 -12.13
CA ASN A 208 -11.87 13.39 -11.11
C ASN A 208 -12.97 12.35 -10.97
N THR A 209 -12.73 11.14 -11.48
CA THR A 209 -13.79 10.15 -11.70
C THR A 209 -13.58 8.81 -10.97
N ILE A 210 -14.68 8.14 -10.69
CA ILE A 210 -14.72 6.70 -10.40
C ILE A 210 -15.22 5.97 -11.65
N SER A 211 -14.44 5.05 -12.20
CA SER A 211 -14.92 4.15 -13.26
C SER A 211 -15.70 2.98 -12.67
N VAL A 212 -16.84 2.65 -13.27
CA VAL A 212 -17.70 1.51 -12.88
C VAL A 212 -17.65 0.46 -13.98
N ILE A 213 -17.06 -0.70 -13.67
CA ILE A 213 -16.91 -1.83 -14.58
C ILE A 213 -17.96 -2.88 -14.21
N ASP A 214 -18.73 -3.36 -15.19
CA ASP A 214 -19.58 -4.54 -14.99
C ASP A 214 -18.71 -5.80 -14.92
N LEU A 215 -18.89 -6.64 -13.90
CA LEU A 215 -18.01 -7.77 -13.65
C LEU A 215 -18.17 -8.90 -14.68
N GLU A 216 -19.38 -9.07 -15.22
CA GLU A 216 -19.71 -10.12 -16.18
C GLU A 216 -19.13 -9.77 -17.56
N THR A 217 -19.45 -8.60 -18.10
CA THR A 217 -18.96 -8.15 -19.41
C THR A 217 -17.50 -7.69 -19.36
N PHE A 218 -17.06 -7.19 -18.20
CA PHE A 218 -15.76 -6.56 -17.97
C PHE A 218 -15.51 -5.32 -18.81
N GLU A 219 -16.58 -4.52 -18.99
CA GLU A 219 -16.57 -3.25 -19.67
C GLU A 219 -16.99 -2.13 -18.71
N VAL A 220 -16.45 -0.92 -18.90
CA VAL A 220 -16.91 0.26 -18.17
C VAL A 220 -18.34 0.57 -18.60
N VAL A 221 -19.27 0.52 -17.65
CA VAL A 221 -20.70 0.78 -17.86
C VAL A 221 -21.15 2.14 -17.34
N ASN A 222 -20.38 2.75 -16.45
CA ASN A 222 -20.61 4.12 -15.98
C ASN A 222 -19.30 4.79 -15.51
N THR A 223 -19.33 6.11 -15.38
CA THR A 223 -18.27 6.93 -14.80
C THR A 223 -18.91 7.98 -13.89
N ILE A 224 -18.55 7.96 -12.61
CA ILE A 224 -19.08 8.86 -11.58
C ILE A 224 -18.09 10.01 -11.39
N GLU A 225 -18.54 11.25 -11.60
CA GLU A 225 -17.73 12.44 -11.27
C GLU A 225 -17.81 12.73 -9.76
N VAL A 226 -16.66 12.92 -9.12
CA VAL A 226 -16.58 13.13 -7.66
C VAL A 226 -15.78 14.38 -7.32
N ALA A 227 -14.45 14.30 -7.44
CA ALA A 227 -13.50 15.37 -7.14
C ALA A 227 -12.15 15.00 -7.74
N ILE A 228 -11.28 16.00 -7.94
CA ILE A 228 -9.95 15.75 -8.51
C ILE A 228 -9.10 14.83 -7.63
N ASN A 229 -8.17 14.09 -8.25
CA ASN A 229 -7.07 13.41 -7.55
C ASN A 229 -7.56 12.45 -6.45
N LEU A 230 -8.48 11.55 -6.85
CA LEU A 230 -9.02 10.52 -5.98
C LEU A 230 -7.95 9.50 -5.56
N HIS A 231 -8.12 8.87 -4.39
CA HIS A 231 -7.18 7.85 -3.90
C HIS A 231 -7.87 6.65 -3.29
N ARG A 232 -8.48 6.79 -2.11
CA ARG A 232 -9.03 5.66 -1.37
C ARG A 232 -10.46 5.39 -1.80
N LEU A 233 -10.80 4.10 -1.90
CA LEU A 233 -12.18 3.62 -1.93
C LEU A 233 -12.37 2.61 -0.79
N ARG A 234 -13.47 2.76 -0.05
CA ARG A 234 -13.90 1.77 0.95
C ARG A 234 -15.38 1.50 0.80
N LEU A 235 -15.76 0.23 0.81
CA LEU A 235 -17.16 -0.18 0.94
C LEU A 235 -17.61 -0.02 2.39
N THR A 236 -18.74 0.62 2.60
CA THR A 236 -19.41 0.65 3.91
C THR A 236 -20.45 -0.47 4.01
N PRO A 237 -20.91 -0.84 5.22
CA PRO A 237 -22.04 -1.75 5.40
C PRO A 237 -23.39 -1.22 4.86
N TYR A 238 -23.44 0.03 4.39
CA TYR A 238 -24.66 0.76 4.06
C TYR A 238 -24.90 0.94 2.56
N ASN A 239 -24.32 0.06 1.73
CA ASN A 239 -24.40 0.13 0.26
C ASN A 239 -23.86 1.46 -0.30
N GLU A 240 -22.74 1.92 0.26
CA GLU A 240 -22.13 3.20 -0.06
C GLU A 240 -20.61 3.04 -0.15
N LEU A 241 -19.97 3.88 -0.97
CA LEU A 241 -18.51 4.01 -1.02
C LEU A 241 -18.06 5.28 -0.33
N ILE A 242 -17.05 5.16 0.52
CA ILE A 242 -16.22 6.30 0.91
C ILE A 242 -15.15 6.48 -0.16
N CYS A 243 -15.02 7.70 -0.68
CA CYS A 243 -13.99 8.12 -1.61
C CYS A 243 -13.18 9.30 -1.05
N THR A 244 -11.85 9.26 -1.14
CA THR A 244 -11.00 10.38 -0.69
C THR A 244 -10.35 11.09 -1.88
N SER A 245 -10.33 12.42 -1.82
CA SER A 245 -9.57 13.29 -2.73
C SER A 245 -8.36 13.87 -2.01
N ARG A 246 -7.21 13.90 -2.70
CA ARG A 246 -6.00 14.60 -2.22
C ARG A 246 -6.03 16.11 -2.53
N GLY A 247 -7.00 16.59 -3.29
CA GLY A 247 -7.04 17.97 -3.78
C GLY A 247 -5.95 18.26 -4.81
N ASP A 248 -5.57 19.53 -4.91
CA ASP A 248 -4.54 20.02 -5.86
C ASP A 248 -3.21 20.39 -5.18
N TYR A 249 -3.10 20.24 -3.85
CA TYR A 249 -1.97 20.67 -3.02
C TYR A 249 -1.72 22.20 -2.97
N TYR A 250 -2.66 23.01 -3.48
CA TYR A 250 -2.64 24.47 -3.46
C TYR A 250 -3.94 25.03 -2.86
N TYR A 251 -5.00 25.11 -3.66
CA TYR A 251 -6.23 25.84 -3.34
C TYR A 251 -7.44 24.94 -3.13
N VAL A 252 -7.41 23.72 -3.66
CA VAL A 252 -8.43 22.69 -3.45
C VAL A 252 -7.91 21.74 -2.38
N PRO A 253 -8.49 21.76 -1.16
CA PRO A 253 -8.03 20.93 -0.05
C PRO A 253 -8.43 19.46 -0.23
N SER A 254 -7.81 18.58 0.55
CA SER A 254 -8.25 17.18 0.64
C SER A 254 -9.65 17.09 1.28
N ARG A 255 -10.47 16.15 0.79
CA ARG A 255 -11.85 15.96 1.25
C ARG A 255 -12.28 14.51 1.12
N THR A 256 -13.24 14.11 1.95
CA THR A 256 -13.88 12.78 1.91
C THR A 256 -15.29 12.91 1.34
N PHE A 257 -15.67 11.98 0.48
CA PHE A 257 -16.95 11.93 -0.25
C PHE A 257 -17.63 10.60 -0.01
N PHE A 258 -18.95 10.61 -0.03
CA PHE A 258 -19.80 9.44 0.10
C PHE A 258 -20.58 9.26 -1.19
N VAL A 259 -20.54 8.06 -1.76
CA VAL A 259 -21.16 7.72 -3.06
C VAL A 259 -22.13 6.58 -2.85
N ASP A 260 -23.42 6.85 -3.06
CA ASP A 260 -24.47 5.85 -2.96
C ASP A 260 -24.39 4.89 -4.15
N LEU A 261 -24.46 3.58 -3.88
CA LEU A 261 -24.28 2.55 -4.91
C LEU A 261 -25.56 2.23 -5.69
N ASP A 262 -26.73 2.67 -5.22
CA ASP A 262 -27.99 2.49 -5.94
C ASP A 262 -28.19 3.60 -6.97
N THR A 263 -27.83 4.85 -6.62
CA THR A 263 -27.90 6.00 -7.54
C THR A 263 -26.61 6.22 -8.32
N GLU A 264 -25.46 5.72 -7.83
CA GLU A 264 -24.12 6.01 -8.35
C GLU A 264 -23.81 7.52 -8.38
N GLU A 265 -24.27 8.24 -7.35
CA GLU A 265 -24.08 9.68 -7.19
C GLU A 265 -23.43 10.02 -5.84
N VAL A 266 -22.70 11.14 -5.80
CA VAL A 266 -22.19 11.69 -4.54
C VAL A 266 -23.36 12.19 -3.71
N THR A 267 -23.57 11.62 -2.52
CA THR A 267 -24.68 11.95 -1.62
C THR A 267 -24.26 12.89 -0.50
N ASP A 268 -23.01 12.82 -0.06
CA ASP A 268 -22.52 13.63 1.03
C ASP A 268 -21.01 13.84 0.95
N THR A 269 -20.52 14.79 1.75
CA THR A 269 -19.09 15.09 1.88
C THR A 269 -18.73 15.42 3.32
N LEU A 270 -17.52 15.06 3.71
CA LEU A 270 -16.94 15.46 4.98
C LEU A 270 -15.68 16.29 4.73
N ASP A 271 -15.66 17.51 5.29
CA ASP A 271 -14.50 18.41 5.29
C ASP A 271 -13.43 17.89 6.28
N LEU A 272 -12.86 16.76 5.91
CA LEU A 272 -11.84 16.02 6.62
C LEU A 272 -10.88 15.45 5.58
N ALA A 273 -9.63 15.89 5.66
CA ALA A 273 -8.53 15.30 4.90
C ALA A 273 -8.28 13.86 5.39
N VAL A 274 -8.16 12.92 4.46
CA VAL A 274 -7.94 11.50 4.75
C VAL A 274 -6.93 10.93 3.76
N THR A 275 -5.71 10.66 4.23
CA THR A 275 -4.66 9.99 3.44
C THR A 275 -4.91 8.48 3.39
N ASN A 276 -5.33 7.89 4.50
CA ASN A 276 -5.71 6.49 4.58
C ASN A 276 -6.71 6.27 5.71
N LEU A 277 -7.44 5.17 5.60
CA LEU A 277 -8.47 4.77 6.54
C LEU A 277 -8.64 3.25 6.60
N ASP A 278 -9.09 2.77 7.76
CA ASP A 278 -9.61 1.42 7.95
C ASP A 278 -10.96 1.50 8.67
N ILE A 279 -11.88 0.61 8.32
CA ILE A 279 -13.25 0.60 8.85
C ILE A 279 -13.43 -0.58 9.79
N SER A 280 -13.97 -0.33 10.97
CA SER A 280 -14.36 -1.36 11.94
C SER A 280 -15.76 -1.08 12.47
N GLY A 281 -16.71 -1.92 12.07
CA GLY A 281 -18.13 -1.66 12.29
C GLY A 281 -18.57 -0.38 11.60
N ASP A 282 -19.17 0.53 12.36
CA ASP A 282 -19.64 1.83 11.87
C ASP A 282 -18.58 2.93 11.93
N LEU A 283 -17.35 2.63 12.36
CA LEU A 283 -16.32 3.64 12.59
C LEU A 283 -15.19 3.52 11.57
N ALA A 284 -14.86 4.64 10.92
CA ALA A 284 -13.66 4.79 10.11
C ALA A 284 -12.55 5.46 10.93
N TYR A 285 -11.42 4.78 11.08
CA TYR A 285 -10.22 5.28 11.75
C TYR A 285 -9.27 5.81 10.70
N ILE A 286 -8.84 7.07 10.86
CA ILE A 286 -8.10 7.79 9.83
C ILE A 286 -6.82 8.42 10.36
N TYR A 287 -5.85 8.55 9.46
CA TYR A 287 -4.83 9.58 9.58
C TYR A 287 -4.80 10.42 8.30
N SER A 288 -4.26 11.62 8.42
CA SER A 288 -3.97 12.50 7.30
C SER A 288 -2.55 13.05 7.41
N VAL A 289 -1.89 13.15 6.26
CA VAL A 289 -0.67 13.92 6.03
C VAL A 289 -0.97 14.79 4.80
N GLU A 290 -1.47 16.00 5.04
CA GLU A 290 -1.86 16.92 3.98
C GLU A 290 -0.73 17.90 3.66
N TRP A 291 -0.14 17.79 2.47
CA TRP A 291 0.89 18.70 1.97
C TRP A 291 0.29 19.92 1.28
N SER A 292 0.84 21.11 1.56
CA SER A 292 0.53 22.34 0.83
C SER A 292 1.79 22.97 0.25
N TYR A 293 1.80 23.21 -1.05
CA TYR A 293 2.86 23.97 -1.72
C TYR A 293 2.82 25.47 -1.39
N LEU A 294 1.68 25.98 -0.88
CA LEU A 294 1.56 27.38 -0.46
C LEU A 294 2.34 27.63 0.83
N THR A 295 2.28 26.70 1.79
CA THR A 295 2.95 26.81 3.08
C THR A 295 4.26 26.03 3.15
N ASN A 296 4.48 25.08 2.24
CA ASN A 296 5.59 24.12 2.25
C ASN A 296 5.63 23.29 3.55
N THR A 297 4.46 22.86 4.02
CA THR A 297 4.32 22.09 5.26
C THR A 297 3.31 20.97 5.11
N ASN A 298 3.50 19.90 5.90
CA ASN A 298 2.47 18.89 6.14
C ASN A 298 1.58 19.30 7.32
N THR A 299 0.28 19.04 7.21
CA THR A 299 -0.66 19.04 8.33
C THR A 299 -1.01 17.60 8.67
N ILE A 300 -0.63 17.16 9.88
CA ILE A 300 -0.86 15.79 10.35
C ILE A 300 -2.05 15.77 11.30
N THR A 301 -3.02 14.91 11.02
CA THR A 301 -4.18 14.71 11.90
C THR A 301 -4.57 13.24 12.00
N TYR A 302 -5.30 12.91 13.06
CA TYR A 302 -5.90 11.61 13.29
C TYR A 302 -7.40 11.79 13.49
N GLY A 303 -8.18 10.72 13.39
CA GLY A 303 -9.61 10.86 13.67
C GLY A 303 -10.40 9.58 13.61
N ILE A 304 -11.65 9.74 14.02
CA ILE A 304 -12.70 8.75 13.85
C ILE A 304 -13.91 9.50 13.31
N PHE A 305 -14.51 9.00 12.23
CA PHE A 305 -15.85 9.39 11.83
C PHE A 305 -16.75 8.17 11.72
N ASP A 306 -18.05 8.40 11.90
CA ASP A 306 -19.08 7.37 11.78
C ASP A 306 -19.51 7.28 10.30
N VAL A 307 -19.39 6.10 9.71
CA VAL A 307 -19.67 5.86 8.28
C VAL A 307 -21.16 5.78 7.97
N LYS A 308 -22.03 5.78 8.99
CA LYS A 308 -23.48 5.78 8.84
C LYS A 308 -24.06 7.18 8.93
N THR A 309 -23.57 7.97 9.88
CA THR A 309 -24.07 9.33 10.13
C THR A 309 -23.24 10.41 9.44
N HIS A 310 -22.07 10.04 8.92
CA HIS A 310 -21.08 10.94 8.31
C HIS A 310 -20.55 12.01 9.28
N GLU A 311 -20.63 11.74 10.59
CA GLU A 311 -20.21 12.67 11.63
C GLU A 311 -18.83 12.34 12.17
N VAL A 312 -18.02 13.37 12.44
CA VAL A 312 -16.73 13.20 13.13
C VAL A 312 -16.98 12.90 14.59
N VAL A 313 -16.65 11.67 14.99
CA VAL A 313 -16.74 11.18 16.38
C VAL A 313 -15.58 11.68 17.22
N SER A 314 -14.37 11.73 16.65
CA SER A 314 -13.17 12.18 17.35
C SER A 314 -12.15 12.77 16.37
N ARG A 315 -11.44 13.81 16.80
CA ARG A 315 -10.31 14.42 16.07
C ARG A 315 -8.94 13.86 16.46
N ASN A 316 -8.92 12.81 17.29
CA ASN A 316 -7.74 12.01 17.58
C ASN A 316 -8.16 10.71 18.29
N PHE A 317 -7.68 9.55 17.87
CA PHE A 317 -7.92 8.29 18.58
C PHE A 317 -6.78 7.89 19.51
N ILE A 318 -5.62 8.54 19.43
CA ILE A 318 -4.51 8.37 20.38
C ILE A 318 -4.76 9.31 21.56
N LYS A 319 -4.62 8.79 22.79
CA LYS A 319 -5.15 9.42 24.02
C LYS A 319 -4.13 9.56 25.16
N ASP A 320 -2.93 9.02 25.00
CA ASP A 320 -1.85 9.06 25.99
C ASP A 320 -0.69 9.99 25.59
N GLY A 321 -0.85 10.76 24.51
CA GLY A 321 0.11 11.79 24.05
C GLY A 321 1.26 11.24 23.20
N THR A 322 1.31 9.93 22.93
CA THR A 322 2.39 9.36 22.10
C THR A 322 2.18 9.58 20.61
N ASP A 323 1.13 10.29 20.21
CA ASP A 323 0.96 10.82 18.86
C ASP A 323 2.03 11.89 18.53
N GLU A 324 2.56 12.59 19.53
CA GLU A 324 3.70 13.52 19.36
C GLU A 324 4.99 12.80 18.92
N ASP A 325 5.09 11.49 19.16
CA ASP A 325 6.22 10.66 18.76
C ASP A 325 6.09 10.11 17.32
N ILE A 326 5.01 10.40 16.61
CA ILE A 326 4.79 9.97 15.23
C ILE A 326 5.18 11.11 14.29
N THR A 327 6.20 10.90 13.46
CA THR A 327 6.70 11.96 12.58
C THR A 327 5.87 12.07 11.31
N ILE A 328 5.61 10.94 10.64
CA ILE A 328 4.84 10.87 9.40
C ILE A 328 4.00 9.58 9.41
N PRO A 329 2.73 9.62 9.84
CA PRO A 329 1.89 8.42 9.79
C PRO A 329 1.71 7.94 8.35
N TYR A 330 1.80 6.63 8.13
CA TYR A 330 1.81 6.04 6.78
C TYR A 330 0.89 4.82 6.59
N GLY A 331 0.29 4.34 7.68
CA GLY A 331 -0.61 3.20 7.66
C GLY A 331 -1.49 3.21 8.90
N VAL A 332 -2.73 2.78 8.74
CA VAL A 332 -3.68 2.55 9.83
C VAL A 332 -4.43 1.25 9.57
N LYS A 333 -4.53 0.41 10.59
CA LYS A 333 -5.30 -0.85 10.53
C LYS A 333 -5.93 -1.14 11.87
N VAL A 334 -7.17 -1.58 11.88
CA VAL A 334 -7.89 -1.95 13.11
C VAL A 334 -8.04 -3.45 13.18
N ASN A 335 -7.61 -4.04 14.29
CA ASN A 335 -7.85 -5.44 14.57
C ASN A 335 -9.37 -5.69 14.69
N PRO A 336 -9.96 -6.53 13.82
CA PRO A 336 -11.41 -6.69 13.76
C PRO A 336 -12.00 -7.44 14.96
N VAL A 337 -11.16 -8.06 15.80
CA VAL A 337 -11.61 -8.86 16.94
C VAL A 337 -11.53 -8.06 18.24
N ASN A 338 -10.37 -7.49 18.56
CA ASN A 338 -10.16 -6.80 19.84
C ASN A 338 -10.28 -5.26 19.73
N GLY A 339 -10.27 -4.70 18.52
CA GLY A 339 -10.34 -3.27 18.26
C GLY A 339 -9.01 -2.50 18.47
N ASP A 340 -7.89 -3.20 18.65
CA ASP A 340 -6.58 -2.57 18.66
C ASP A 340 -6.29 -1.85 17.33
N ILE A 341 -5.60 -0.73 17.41
CA ILE A 341 -5.32 0.16 16.29
C ILE A 341 -3.83 0.14 16.02
N TYR A 342 -3.43 -0.34 14.85
CA TYR A 342 -2.07 -0.32 14.37
C TYR A 342 -1.84 0.96 13.57
N VAL A 343 -0.77 1.69 13.90
CA VAL A 343 -0.36 2.90 13.20
C VAL A 343 1.12 2.77 12.85
N THR A 344 1.45 3.02 11.59
CA THR A 344 2.83 3.02 11.13
C THR A 344 3.34 4.44 10.89
N ASP A 345 4.65 4.62 11.04
CA ASP A 345 5.34 5.89 10.88
C ASP A 345 6.49 5.70 9.88
N ALA A 346 6.48 6.47 8.80
CA ALA A 346 7.52 6.46 7.78
C ALA A 346 8.74 7.31 8.16
N ILE A 347 8.66 8.08 9.25
CA ILE A 347 9.73 8.94 9.80
C ILE A 347 10.17 10.03 8.82
N ASP A 348 11.06 9.69 7.90
CA ASP A 348 11.66 10.57 6.90
C ASP A 348 11.61 9.97 5.49
N TYR A 349 10.87 8.87 5.33
CA TYR A 349 10.77 8.03 4.15
C TYR A 349 12.05 7.30 3.75
N VAL A 350 13.16 7.41 4.48
CA VAL A 350 14.45 6.84 4.08
C VAL A 350 14.97 5.83 5.11
N THR A 351 14.73 6.13 6.38
CA THR A 351 15.10 5.25 7.49
C THR A 351 14.00 4.21 7.76
N PRO A 352 14.36 3.07 8.38
CA PRO A 352 13.37 2.08 8.82
C PRO A 352 12.27 2.74 9.65
N GLY A 353 11.02 2.47 9.29
CA GLY A 353 9.87 3.03 9.97
C GLY A 353 9.62 2.37 11.33
N THR A 354 8.49 2.75 11.93
CA THR A 354 8.04 2.14 13.18
C THR A 354 6.56 1.77 13.11
N LEU A 355 6.21 0.67 13.76
CA LEU A 355 4.84 0.20 13.97
C LEU A 355 4.49 0.37 15.44
N ARG A 356 3.33 0.98 15.71
CA ARG A 356 2.77 1.15 17.05
C ARG A 356 1.42 0.45 17.11
N CYS A 357 1.18 -0.30 18.18
CA CYS A 357 -0.13 -0.85 18.48
C CYS A 357 -0.73 -0.08 19.65
N TYR A 358 -1.90 0.50 19.42
CA TYR A 358 -2.73 1.14 20.42
C TYR A 358 -3.88 0.20 20.78
N SER A 359 -4.26 0.18 22.05
CA SER A 359 -5.53 -0.42 22.45
C SER A 359 -6.71 0.31 21.80
N LYS A 360 -7.89 -0.33 21.78
CA LYS A 360 -9.15 0.31 21.36
C LYS A 360 -9.51 1.61 22.12
N PHE A 361 -8.83 1.89 23.22
CA PHE A 361 -8.99 3.11 24.03
C PHE A 361 -7.93 4.18 23.73
N GLY A 362 -7.09 3.96 22.71
CA GLY A 362 -6.10 4.95 22.28
C GLY A 362 -4.83 5.00 23.13
N ARG A 363 -4.53 3.94 23.88
CA ARG A 363 -3.29 3.85 24.68
C ARG A 363 -2.30 2.89 24.06
N LEU A 364 -1.04 3.31 23.94
CA LEU A 364 0.05 2.53 23.38
C LEU A 364 0.25 1.23 24.18
N LYS A 365 0.22 0.10 23.48
CA LYS A 365 0.51 -1.23 24.03
C LYS A 365 1.97 -1.60 23.80
N TRP A 366 2.44 -1.41 22.58
CA TRP A 366 3.81 -1.75 22.17
C TRP A 366 4.20 -1.02 20.89
N LYS A 367 5.51 -0.99 20.61
CA LYS A 367 6.09 -0.47 19.38
C LYS A 367 7.29 -1.30 18.94
N VAL A 368 7.53 -1.34 17.63
CA VAL A 368 8.67 -2.04 17.00
C VAL A 368 9.16 -1.25 15.79
N ASP A 369 10.42 -1.48 15.42
CA ASP A 369 10.95 -1.01 14.13
C ASP A 369 10.47 -1.92 13.00
N THR A 370 10.30 -1.37 11.80
CA THR A 370 9.80 -2.08 10.60
C THR A 370 10.85 -2.06 9.48
N GLY A 371 10.48 -2.42 8.25
CA GLY A 371 11.22 -1.98 7.06
C GLY A 371 10.99 -0.50 6.75
N ASP A 372 11.51 -0.05 5.61
CA ASP A 372 11.40 1.34 5.17
C ASP A 372 9.99 1.61 4.63
N ILE A 373 9.35 2.71 5.07
CA ILE A 373 8.01 3.12 4.61
C ILE A 373 6.93 2.01 4.82
N PRO A 374 6.68 1.59 6.06
CA PRO A 374 5.63 0.62 6.41
C PRO A 374 4.22 1.17 6.13
N GLY A 375 3.40 0.51 5.30
CA GLY A 375 2.10 1.08 4.89
C GLY A 375 0.91 0.14 4.79
N HIS A 376 1.14 -1.13 4.43
CA HIS A 376 0.05 -1.98 3.95
C HIS A 376 -0.06 -3.28 4.73
N PHE A 377 -1.26 -3.60 5.20
CA PHE A 377 -1.51 -4.71 6.12
C PHE A 377 -2.39 -5.78 5.50
N ALA A 378 -2.08 -7.05 5.76
CA ALA A 378 -2.98 -8.18 5.49
C ALA A 378 -3.11 -9.08 6.73
N PHE A 379 -4.30 -9.16 7.30
CA PHE A 379 -4.60 -10.07 8.40
C PHE A 379 -4.65 -11.53 7.92
N LEU A 380 -3.88 -12.39 8.59
CA LEU A 380 -3.86 -13.83 8.35
C LEU A 380 -4.82 -14.52 9.32
N TYR A 381 -5.74 -15.32 8.77
CA TYR A 381 -6.65 -16.15 9.54
C TYR A 381 -6.27 -17.62 9.44
N GLU A 382 -6.70 -18.41 10.43
CA GLU A 382 -6.61 -19.86 10.42
C GLU A 382 -7.24 -20.44 9.16
N GLN A 383 -6.58 -21.46 8.60
CA GLN A 383 -7.16 -22.22 7.52
C GLN A 383 -8.42 -22.91 8.04
N ARG A 384 -9.58 -22.55 7.49
CA ARG A 384 -10.81 -23.32 7.75
C ARG A 384 -10.54 -24.75 7.33
N LYS A 385 -10.44 -25.68 8.29
CA LYS A 385 -10.48 -27.10 8.00
C LYS A 385 -11.81 -27.33 7.29
N LYS A 386 -11.78 -27.80 6.04
CA LYS A 386 -13.00 -28.33 5.42
C LYS A 386 -13.49 -29.43 6.35
N ASP A 387 -14.64 -29.22 6.98
CA ASP A 387 -15.27 -30.23 7.80
C ASP A 387 -15.43 -31.49 6.94
N LYS A 388 -14.67 -32.53 7.28
CA LYS A 388 -14.90 -33.88 6.79
C LYS A 388 -16.07 -34.46 7.58
N THR A 389 -17.28 -34.01 7.27
CA THR A 389 -18.54 -34.60 7.76
C THR A 389 -19.59 -34.33 6.69
N THR A 390 -20.30 -35.27 6.08
CA THR A 390 -20.38 -36.74 6.20
C THR A 390 -21.12 -37.18 4.95
N ASN A 391 -20.52 -38.06 4.12
CA ASN A 391 -21.31 -38.89 3.23
C ASN A 391 -21.89 -40.01 4.11
N GLU A 392 -23.17 -39.90 4.46
CA GLU A 392 -24.07 -41.04 4.64
C GLU A 392 -25.37 -40.75 3.90
#